data_AF-A0A502C186-F1
#
_entry.id   AF-A0A502C186-F1
#
_cell.length_a   1.000
_cell.length_b   1.000
_cell.length_c   1.000
_cell.angle_alpha   90.00
_cell.angle_beta   90.00
_cell.angle_gamma   90.00
#
_symmetry.space_group_name_H-M   'P 1'
#
loop_
_entity.id
_entity.type
_entity.pdbx_description
1 polymer ?
#
loop_
_entity_poly.entity_id
_entity_poly.type
_entity_poly.pdbx_seq_one_letter_code
_entity_poly.pdbx_strand_id
1 'polypeptide(L)'
;MTRAICLWMALLLLALVPAVVSAKCKYSSGGATTVTFSLPPTISIPANMADGTIIASTGQVSPANPPDITCGNFFGETVTYGVANSRGSYLADNVTYETGIPGVGYRITHPTDYLTPYPQNSQYVTTTTFSVTSGLQLIKTGPIASGSVLASGDLADWQWGTLYPETFRLGNSITFTTPSCTIVTNPINVTLPVVTTSAFTGVGSTSGKTPFQIRLNCPTGTAVAKITMHTAAPDSHPGVVQPSGAGYAAGIGVQVLDGNSNPMVFETQTVVTPPNATTSIPYFAQYFQTAPAVTGGAVKATVTFDIFYQ
;
A
#
# COMPACT_ATOMS: atom_id res chain seq x y z
N MET A 1 -13.25 -80.62 -29.22
CA MET A 1 -11.92 -80.08 -28.84
C MET A 1 -11.73 -78.59 -29.18
N THR A 2 -12.48 -78.01 -30.12
CA THR A 2 -12.31 -76.62 -30.60
C THR A 2 -12.80 -75.51 -29.67
N ARG A 3 -13.79 -75.77 -28.79
CA ARG A 3 -14.34 -74.74 -27.88
C ARG A 3 -13.45 -74.42 -26.66
N ALA A 4 -12.69 -75.40 -26.17
CA ALA A 4 -11.83 -75.22 -25.00
C ALA A 4 -10.57 -74.38 -25.32
N ILE A 5 -10.05 -74.50 -26.54
CA ILE A 5 -8.87 -73.75 -27.02
C ILE A 5 -9.22 -72.26 -27.23
N CYS A 6 -10.43 -71.97 -27.69
CA CYS A 6 -10.91 -70.60 -27.88
C CYS A 6 -11.10 -69.85 -26.54
N LEU A 7 -11.57 -70.55 -25.50
CA LEU A 7 -11.68 -70.01 -24.14
C LEU A 7 -10.31 -69.76 -23.48
N TRP A 8 -9.32 -70.62 -23.74
CA TRP A 8 -7.95 -70.42 -23.25
C TRP A 8 -7.21 -69.29 -23.99
N MET A 9 -7.43 -69.12 -25.30
CA MET A 9 -6.89 -67.96 -26.04
C MET A 9 -7.54 -66.63 -25.60
N ALA A 10 -8.84 -66.61 -25.31
CA ALA A 10 -9.51 -65.42 -24.79
C ALA A 10 -9.04 -65.05 -23.37
N LEU A 11 -8.74 -66.04 -22.51
CA LEU A 11 -8.15 -65.79 -21.19
C LEU A 11 -6.70 -65.29 -21.27
N LEU A 12 -5.91 -65.79 -22.24
CA LEU A 12 -4.53 -65.33 -22.45
C LEU A 12 -4.47 -63.90 -23.00
N LEU A 13 -5.45 -63.50 -23.84
CA LEU A 13 -5.57 -62.11 -24.31
C LEU A 13 -6.06 -61.15 -23.21
N LEU A 14 -6.85 -61.60 -22.23
CA LEU A 14 -7.22 -60.80 -21.06
C LEU A 14 -6.06 -60.62 -20.06
N ALA A 15 -5.07 -61.52 -20.07
CA ALA A 15 -3.85 -61.40 -19.26
C ALA A 15 -2.78 -60.48 -19.91
N LEU A 16 -2.98 -60.07 -21.17
CA LEU A 16 -2.13 -59.10 -21.88
C LEU A 16 -2.69 -57.68 -21.88
N VAL A 17 -3.78 -57.40 -21.15
CA VAL A 17 -4.17 -56.00 -20.91
C VAL A 17 -3.07 -55.40 -20.06
N PRO A 18 -2.25 -54.44 -20.56
CA PRO A 18 -1.33 -53.74 -19.69
C PRO A 18 -2.19 -53.10 -18.61
N ALA A 19 -1.96 -53.48 -17.36
CA ALA A 19 -2.47 -52.71 -16.23
C ALA A 19 -2.00 -51.28 -16.48
N VAL A 20 -2.94 -50.40 -16.83
CA VAL A 20 -2.67 -48.97 -16.95
C VAL A 20 -2.46 -48.51 -15.51
N VAL A 21 -1.25 -48.77 -15.00
CA VAL A 21 -0.81 -48.28 -13.70
C VAL A 21 -0.87 -46.78 -13.83
N SER A 22 -1.81 -46.16 -13.11
CA SER A 22 -1.89 -44.71 -12.96
C SER A 22 -0.55 -44.24 -12.40
N ALA A 23 0.32 -43.75 -13.28
CA ALA A 23 1.72 -43.51 -12.97
C ALA A 23 1.94 -42.12 -12.39
N LYS A 24 1.17 -41.79 -11.33
CA LYS A 24 1.25 -40.50 -10.63
C LYS A 24 2.68 -40.19 -10.19
N CYS A 25 3.03 -38.91 -10.21
CA CYS A 25 4.29 -38.40 -9.66
C CYS A 25 4.51 -38.82 -8.21
N LYS A 26 5.76 -39.14 -7.88
CA LYS A 26 6.22 -39.45 -6.52
C LYS A 26 7.60 -38.84 -6.25
N TYR A 27 7.90 -38.58 -4.99
CA TYR A 27 9.27 -38.28 -4.57
C TYR A 27 10.15 -39.51 -4.81
N SER A 28 11.21 -39.35 -5.60
CA SER A 28 12.24 -40.37 -5.80
C SER A 28 13.39 -40.22 -4.81
N SER A 29 13.63 -39.01 -4.32
CA SER A 29 14.59 -38.69 -3.26
C SER A 29 14.12 -37.45 -2.50
N GLY A 30 14.43 -37.39 -1.20
CA GLY A 30 14.01 -36.29 -0.33
C GLY A 30 12.51 -36.23 -0.07
N GLY A 31 12.00 -35.02 0.16
CA GLY A 31 10.59 -34.74 0.42
C GLY A 31 10.30 -33.25 0.29
N ALA A 32 9.08 -32.83 0.64
CA ALA A 32 8.71 -31.41 0.63
C ALA A 32 9.75 -30.56 1.36
N THR A 33 10.18 -29.47 0.74
CA THR A 33 11.25 -28.59 1.23
C THR A 33 10.74 -27.17 1.37
N THR A 34 11.43 -26.35 2.15
CA THR A 34 10.99 -24.98 2.41
C THR A 34 11.98 -23.98 1.84
N VAL A 35 11.47 -22.98 1.14
CA VAL A 35 12.20 -21.78 0.75
C VAL A 35 11.79 -20.67 1.70
N THR A 36 12.71 -20.24 2.57
CA THR A 36 12.42 -19.25 3.62
C THR A 36 12.95 -17.87 3.24
N PHE A 37 12.04 -16.93 3.04
CA PHE A 37 12.33 -15.53 2.77
C PHE A 37 12.45 -14.73 4.07
N SER A 38 13.39 -13.79 4.13
CA SER A 38 13.48 -12.82 5.23
C SER A 38 13.58 -11.41 4.67
N LEU A 39 12.80 -10.51 5.27
CA LEU A 39 12.73 -9.09 4.94
C LEU A 39 12.88 -8.29 6.24
N PRO A 40 13.21 -6.98 6.16
CA PRO A 40 13.25 -6.14 7.35
C PRO A 40 11.94 -6.23 8.16
N PRO A 41 12.01 -6.25 9.50
CA PRO A 41 10.83 -6.42 10.36
C PRO A 41 9.87 -5.22 10.32
N THR A 42 10.33 -4.08 9.81
CA THR A 42 9.50 -2.89 9.62
C THR A 42 9.78 -2.30 8.24
N ILE A 43 8.71 -2.00 7.50
CA ILE A 43 8.79 -1.39 6.18
C ILE A 43 7.94 -0.12 6.17
N SER A 44 8.60 1.01 5.88
CA SER A 44 7.93 2.30 5.73
C SER A 44 7.40 2.43 4.30
N ILE A 45 6.11 2.71 4.16
CA ILE A 45 5.42 2.87 2.88
C ILE A 45 5.10 4.36 2.68
N PRO A 46 5.67 5.01 1.66
CA PRO A 46 5.30 6.36 1.29
C PRO A 46 3.79 6.48 1.01
N ALA A 47 3.16 7.57 1.49
CA ALA A 47 1.72 7.77 1.35
C ALA A 47 1.27 7.82 -0.12
N ASN A 48 2.13 8.35 -1.00
CA ASN A 48 1.92 8.51 -2.44
C ASN A 48 2.41 7.32 -3.29
N MET A 49 2.91 6.24 -2.68
CA MET A 49 3.36 5.07 -3.43
C MET A 49 2.20 4.53 -4.26
N ALA A 50 2.39 4.41 -5.58
CA ALA A 50 1.35 3.96 -6.50
C ALA A 50 1.09 2.45 -6.40
N ASP A 51 -0.12 2.02 -6.70
CA ASP A 51 -0.44 0.60 -6.80
C ASP A 51 0.33 -0.04 -7.97
N GLY A 52 0.74 -1.29 -7.80
CA GLY A 52 1.62 -2.04 -8.70
C GLY A 52 3.12 -1.86 -8.46
N THR A 53 3.52 -0.96 -7.54
CA THR A 53 4.93 -0.76 -7.18
C THR A 53 5.43 -1.84 -6.22
N ILE A 54 6.73 -2.14 -6.30
CA ILE A 54 7.40 -3.08 -5.40
C ILE A 54 7.68 -2.35 -4.07
N ILE A 55 7.09 -2.85 -2.98
CA ILE A 55 7.30 -2.37 -1.61
C ILE A 55 8.68 -2.83 -1.11
N ALA A 56 9.00 -4.11 -1.29
CA ALA A 56 10.27 -4.71 -0.91
C ALA A 56 10.51 -6.00 -1.69
N SER A 57 11.79 -6.39 -1.80
CA SER A 57 12.19 -7.63 -2.46
C SER A 57 13.29 -8.33 -1.67
N THR A 58 13.29 -9.65 -1.67
CA THR A 58 14.45 -10.44 -1.27
C THR A 58 15.40 -10.63 -2.45
N GLY A 59 16.62 -11.11 -2.15
CA GLY A 59 17.43 -11.82 -3.13
C GLY A 59 16.86 -13.21 -3.44
N GLN A 60 17.60 -13.95 -4.27
CA GLN A 60 17.31 -15.35 -4.57
C GLN A 60 17.74 -16.25 -3.41
N VAL A 61 16.87 -17.18 -3.01
CA VAL A 61 17.08 -18.11 -1.90
C VAL A 61 16.98 -19.54 -2.44
N SER A 62 17.96 -20.38 -2.12
CA SER A 62 17.93 -21.79 -2.48
C SER A 62 17.02 -22.59 -1.55
N PRO A 63 16.33 -23.62 -2.07
CA PRO A 63 15.60 -24.57 -1.23
C PRO A 63 16.57 -25.32 -0.30
N ALA A 64 16.13 -25.55 0.96
CA ALA A 64 17.01 -26.07 2.01
C ALA A 64 17.53 -27.49 1.72
N ASN A 65 16.67 -28.36 1.20
CA ASN A 65 16.98 -29.73 0.79
C ASN A 65 16.15 -30.06 -0.46
N PRO A 66 16.67 -29.88 -1.68
CA PRO A 66 15.89 -30.00 -2.91
C PRO A 66 15.43 -31.45 -3.15
N PRO A 67 14.12 -31.72 -3.31
CA PRO A 67 13.65 -33.07 -3.64
C PRO A 67 13.83 -33.40 -5.12
N ASP A 68 13.90 -34.71 -5.38
CA ASP A 68 13.74 -35.26 -6.72
C ASP A 68 12.34 -35.85 -6.87
N ILE A 69 11.68 -35.57 -7.99
CA ILE A 69 10.37 -36.12 -8.34
C ILE A 69 10.50 -36.92 -9.63
N THR A 70 9.90 -38.12 -9.65
CA THR A 70 9.73 -38.94 -10.84
C THR A 70 8.24 -39.12 -11.14
N CYS A 71 7.85 -38.92 -12.40
CA CYS A 71 6.48 -39.04 -12.91
C CYS A 71 6.44 -40.05 -14.04
N GLY A 72 5.37 -40.84 -14.18
CA GLY A 72 5.24 -41.80 -15.28
C GLY A 72 6.23 -42.98 -15.26
N ASN A 73 7.02 -43.14 -14.19
CA ASN A 73 8.17 -44.05 -14.12
C ASN A 73 9.12 -43.87 -15.31
N PHE A 74 9.23 -44.87 -16.21
CA PHE A 74 10.12 -44.84 -17.36
C PHE A 74 9.56 -44.03 -18.55
N PHE A 75 8.25 -43.84 -18.59
CA PHE A 75 7.59 -43.23 -19.74
C PHE A 75 7.40 -41.73 -19.58
N GLY A 76 7.37 -41.20 -18.35
CA GLY A 76 7.02 -39.80 -18.09
C GLY A 76 5.50 -39.55 -18.09
N GLU A 77 5.07 -38.42 -17.55
CA GLU A 77 3.66 -37.98 -17.54
C GLU A 77 3.57 -36.45 -17.66
N THR A 78 2.47 -35.94 -18.22
CA THR A 78 2.17 -34.51 -18.18
C THR A 78 1.65 -34.12 -16.81
N VAL A 79 2.36 -33.21 -16.15
CA VAL A 79 2.05 -32.71 -14.81
C VAL A 79 1.57 -31.28 -14.90
N THR A 80 0.42 -31.01 -14.31
CA THR A 80 -0.05 -29.66 -14.08
C THR A 80 0.59 -29.07 -12.84
N TYR A 81 1.07 -27.84 -12.91
CA TYR A 81 1.78 -27.19 -11.81
C TYR A 81 1.51 -25.69 -11.71
N GLY A 82 1.84 -25.12 -10.56
CA GLY A 82 1.73 -23.69 -10.28
C GLY A 82 1.72 -23.40 -8.77
N VAL A 83 1.55 -22.14 -8.42
CA VAL A 83 1.49 -21.70 -7.01
C VAL A 83 0.08 -21.92 -6.45
N ALA A 84 -0.01 -22.62 -5.33
CA ALA A 84 -1.21 -22.72 -4.52
C ALA A 84 -1.08 -21.75 -3.33
N ASN A 85 -1.75 -20.59 -3.40
CA ASN A 85 -1.69 -19.59 -2.36
C ASN A 85 -2.40 -20.07 -1.08
N SER A 86 -1.72 -19.96 0.06
CA SER A 86 -2.26 -20.32 1.38
C SER A 86 -2.95 -19.15 2.08
N ARG A 87 -2.80 -17.91 1.58
CA ARG A 87 -3.25 -16.67 2.24
C ARG A 87 -4.39 -15.95 1.56
N GLY A 88 -4.98 -16.56 0.54
CA GLY A 88 -6.09 -16.00 -0.21
C GLY A 88 -6.04 -16.39 -1.67
N SER A 89 -6.54 -15.50 -2.53
CA SER A 89 -6.59 -15.69 -3.97
C SER A 89 -5.36 -15.08 -4.65
N TYR A 90 -5.43 -14.96 -5.97
CA TYR A 90 -4.48 -14.21 -6.80
C TYR A 90 -5.23 -13.18 -7.65
N LEU A 91 -4.52 -12.16 -8.11
CA LEU A 91 -5.07 -11.03 -8.86
C LEU A 91 -5.18 -11.37 -10.35
N ALA A 92 -5.89 -10.53 -11.11
CA ALA A 92 -6.13 -10.71 -12.54
C ALA A 92 -4.86 -10.74 -13.41
N ASP A 93 -3.70 -10.33 -12.87
CA ASP A 93 -2.41 -10.41 -13.56
C ASP A 93 -1.80 -11.82 -13.56
N ASN A 94 -2.42 -12.78 -12.87
CA ASN A 94 -1.96 -14.18 -12.74
C ASN A 94 -0.53 -14.32 -12.19
N VAL A 95 -0.01 -13.32 -11.48
CA VAL A 95 1.32 -13.41 -10.85
C VAL A 95 1.36 -12.83 -9.46
N THR A 96 0.38 -11.99 -9.09
CA THR A 96 0.28 -11.40 -7.77
C THR A 96 -0.70 -12.17 -6.90
N TYR A 97 -0.24 -12.59 -5.73
CA TYR A 97 -0.99 -13.36 -4.74
C TYR A 97 -1.37 -12.48 -3.55
N GLU A 98 -2.54 -12.69 -2.97
CA GLU A 98 -2.97 -11.98 -1.77
C GLU A 98 -2.16 -12.43 -0.55
N THR A 99 -1.71 -11.47 0.27
CA THR A 99 -1.03 -11.78 1.54
C THR A 99 -1.98 -11.99 2.72
N GLY A 100 -3.28 -11.76 2.52
CA GLY A 100 -4.27 -11.61 3.59
C GLY A 100 -4.30 -10.22 4.25
N ILE A 101 -3.36 -9.33 3.89
CA ILE A 101 -3.36 -7.92 4.33
C ILE A 101 -3.93 -7.05 3.21
N PRO A 102 -4.99 -6.26 3.47
CA PRO A 102 -5.52 -5.32 2.50
C PRO A 102 -4.43 -4.38 1.96
N GLY A 103 -4.40 -4.25 0.64
CA GLY A 103 -3.43 -3.40 -0.07
C GLY A 103 -2.02 -3.97 -0.23
N VAL A 104 -1.75 -5.19 0.25
CA VAL A 104 -0.45 -5.88 0.07
C VAL A 104 -0.62 -7.20 -0.67
N GLY A 105 -0.03 -7.30 -1.86
CA GLY A 105 0.16 -8.55 -2.59
C GLY A 105 1.61 -9.02 -2.54
N TYR A 106 1.88 -10.22 -3.06
CA TYR A 106 3.24 -10.70 -3.27
C TYR A 106 3.40 -11.45 -4.59
N ARG A 107 4.62 -11.48 -5.12
CA ARG A 107 5.04 -12.25 -6.30
C ARG A 107 6.24 -13.11 -5.95
N ILE A 108 6.34 -14.28 -6.57
CA ILE A 108 7.48 -15.18 -6.41
C ILE A 108 8.21 -15.27 -7.75
N THR A 109 9.51 -14.98 -7.75
CA THR A 109 10.38 -15.19 -8.92
C THR A 109 11.07 -16.55 -8.81
N HIS A 110 11.25 -17.26 -9.93
CA HIS A 110 11.80 -18.61 -9.95
C HIS A 110 12.55 -18.93 -11.26
N PRO A 111 13.85 -18.60 -11.37
CA PRO A 111 14.58 -17.60 -10.59
C PRO A 111 14.37 -16.18 -11.14
N THR A 112 14.06 -16.06 -12.44
CA THR A 112 13.84 -14.78 -13.13
C THR A 112 12.37 -14.53 -13.44
N ASP A 113 11.64 -15.59 -13.78
CA ASP A 113 10.23 -15.50 -14.17
C ASP A 113 9.31 -15.52 -12.95
N TYR A 114 8.17 -14.85 -13.04
CA TYR A 114 7.15 -14.92 -12.01
C TYR A 114 6.40 -16.25 -12.09
N LEU A 115 6.25 -16.92 -10.95
CA LEU A 115 5.43 -18.11 -10.87
C LEU A 115 3.95 -17.75 -10.98
N THR A 116 3.22 -18.50 -11.81
CA THR A 116 1.78 -18.34 -12.05
C THR A 116 0.96 -19.34 -11.20
N PRO A 117 -0.34 -19.06 -10.95
CA PRO A 117 -1.19 -19.86 -10.10
C PRO A 117 -1.36 -21.30 -10.60
N TYR A 118 -1.50 -22.25 -9.69
CA TYR A 118 -2.03 -23.57 -10.02
C TYR A 118 -3.51 -23.43 -10.41
N PRO A 119 -4.03 -24.15 -11.42
CA PRO A 119 -3.39 -25.16 -12.30
C PRO A 119 -2.99 -24.61 -13.69
N GLN A 120 -2.43 -23.41 -13.81
CA GLN A 120 -2.29 -22.73 -15.12
C GLN A 120 -1.20 -23.29 -16.03
N ASN A 121 -0.24 -24.06 -15.50
CA ASN A 121 0.89 -24.58 -16.28
C ASN A 121 0.84 -26.10 -16.39
N SER A 122 1.44 -26.63 -17.46
CA SER A 122 1.60 -28.07 -17.65
C SER A 122 2.92 -28.39 -18.32
N GLN A 123 3.60 -29.45 -17.87
CA GLN A 123 4.86 -29.89 -18.45
C GLN A 123 4.94 -31.42 -18.49
N TYR A 124 5.57 -31.97 -19.52
CA TYR A 124 5.92 -33.39 -19.57
C TYR A 124 7.18 -33.67 -18.75
N VAL A 125 7.08 -34.58 -17.78
CA VAL A 125 8.14 -34.82 -16.80
C VAL A 125 8.39 -36.31 -16.68
N THR A 126 9.67 -36.70 -16.74
CA THR A 126 10.10 -38.04 -16.34
C THR A 126 10.75 -37.98 -14.96
N THR A 127 11.82 -37.19 -14.82
CA THR A 127 12.47 -36.90 -13.53
C THR A 127 12.90 -35.43 -13.49
N THR A 128 12.78 -34.77 -12.34
CA THR A 128 13.24 -33.38 -12.14
C THR A 128 13.69 -33.15 -10.70
N THR A 129 14.62 -32.22 -10.50
CA THR A 129 15.17 -31.81 -9.20
C THR A 129 14.75 -30.37 -8.89
N PHE A 130 14.25 -30.15 -7.69
CA PHE A 130 13.73 -28.86 -7.22
C PHE A 130 14.82 -28.04 -6.52
N SER A 131 15.88 -27.69 -7.27
CA SER A 131 17.06 -26.98 -6.74
C SER A 131 17.18 -25.53 -7.22
N VAL A 132 16.13 -24.99 -7.82
CA VAL A 132 16.13 -23.65 -8.40
C VAL A 132 15.85 -22.63 -7.30
N THR A 133 16.53 -21.49 -7.35
CA THR A 133 16.33 -20.44 -6.36
C THR A 133 15.04 -19.69 -6.61
N SER A 134 14.44 -19.18 -5.52
CA SER A 134 13.28 -18.28 -5.61
C SER A 134 13.52 -16.94 -4.91
N GLY A 135 12.81 -15.91 -5.34
CA GLY A 135 12.77 -14.61 -4.67
C GLY A 135 11.33 -14.18 -4.35
N LEU A 136 11.17 -13.35 -3.32
CA LEU A 136 9.89 -12.77 -2.91
C LEU A 136 9.87 -11.27 -3.19
N GLN A 137 8.80 -10.78 -3.79
CA GLN A 137 8.50 -9.35 -3.93
C GLN A 137 7.16 -9.04 -3.27
N LEU A 138 7.12 -8.04 -2.40
CA LEU A 138 5.88 -7.46 -1.88
C LEU A 138 5.44 -6.33 -2.81
N ILE A 139 4.17 -6.32 -3.22
CA ILE A 139 3.60 -5.37 -4.18
C ILE A 139 2.48 -4.58 -3.51
N LYS A 140 2.43 -3.28 -3.73
CA LYS A 140 1.30 -2.46 -3.29
C LYS A 140 0.10 -2.72 -4.20
N THR A 141 -1.03 -3.12 -3.64
CA THR A 141 -2.26 -3.42 -4.37
C THR A 141 -3.44 -2.54 -3.96
N GLY A 142 -3.21 -1.60 -3.04
CA GLY A 142 -4.21 -0.65 -2.57
C GLY A 142 -3.78 0.06 -1.29
N PRO A 143 -4.74 0.70 -0.57
CA PRO A 143 -4.48 1.34 0.71
C PRO A 143 -4.01 0.33 1.77
N ILE A 144 -2.93 0.68 2.49
CA ILE A 144 -2.37 -0.15 3.57
C ILE A 144 -2.49 0.65 4.86
N ALA A 145 -3.15 0.07 5.86
CA ALA A 145 -3.29 0.73 7.17
C ALA A 145 -1.94 0.71 7.91
N SER A 146 -1.56 1.85 8.48
CA SER A 146 -0.36 1.94 9.34
C SER A 146 -0.49 0.98 10.53
N GLY A 147 0.56 0.21 10.79
CA GLY A 147 0.58 -0.82 11.83
C GLY A 147 0.07 -2.19 11.36
N SER A 148 -0.33 -2.35 10.10
CA SER A 148 -0.66 -3.67 9.54
C SER A 148 0.53 -4.60 9.63
N VAL A 149 0.31 -5.85 10.05
CA VAL A 149 1.37 -6.84 10.23
C VAL A 149 1.15 -8.01 9.29
N LEU A 150 2.09 -8.22 8.37
CA LEU A 150 2.21 -9.48 7.65
C LEU A 150 2.91 -10.50 8.56
N ALA A 151 2.14 -11.44 9.09
CA ALA A 151 2.66 -12.47 9.98
C ALA A 151 3.59 -13.44 9.23
N SER A 152 4.66 -13.90 9.91
CA SER A 152 5.49 -15.00 9.44
C SER A 152 4.70 -16.29 9.20
N GLY A 153 5.33 -17.25 8.54
CA GLY A 153 4.72 -18.55 8.20
C GLY A 153 4.55 -18.72 6.70
N ASP A 154 3.81 -19.74 6.32
CA ASP A 154 3.74 -20.19 4.93
C ASP A 154 2.91 -19.22 4.10
N LEU A 155 3.40 -18.89 2.89
CA LEU A 155 2.75 -18.01 1.93
C LEU A 155 1.99 -18.84 0.91
N ALA A 156 2.66 -19.82 0.30
CA ALA A 156 2.12 -20.70 -0.72
C ALA A 156 2.93 -21.99 -0.85
N ASP A 157 2.35 -22.97 -1.52
CA ASP A 157 3.07 -24.16 -1.98
C ASP A 157 3.27 -24.13 -3.50
N TRP A 158 4.41 -24.62 -3.95
CA TRP A 158 4.60 -24.95 -5.35
C TRP A 158 4.01 -26.32 -5.63
N GLN A 159 2.80 -26.34 -6.17
CA GLN A 159 2.03 -27.56 -6.38
C GLN A 159 2.34 -28.18 -7.74
N TRP A 160 2.63 -29.48 -7.74
CA TRP A 160 2.87 -30.31 -8.93
C TRP A 160 1.96 -31.55 -8.88
N GLY A 161 0.82 -31.47 -9.56
CA GLY A 161 -0.23 -32.47 -9.44
C GLY A 161 -0.72 -32.58 -7.99
N THR A 162 -0.43 -33.71 -7.35
CA THR A 162 -0.77 -33.99 -5.94
C THR A 162 0.42 -33.83 -4.99
N LEU A 163 1.58 -33.38 -5.49
CA LEU A 163 2.79 -33.17 -4.70
C LEU A 163 3.03 -31.68 -4.44
N TYR A 164 3.73 -31.40 -3.34
CA TYR A 164 4.10 -30.05 -2.91
C TYR A 164 5.62 -30.03 -2.70
N PRO A 165 6.43 -30.05 -3.79
CA PRO A 165 7.89 -30.07 -3.69
C PRO A 165 8.48 -28.95 -2.85
N GLU A 166 7.95 -27.73 -2.96
CA GLU A 166 8.45 -26.56 -2.24
C GLU A 166 7.31 -25.82 -1.52
N THR A 167 7.56 -25.41 -0.29
CA THR A 167 6.73 -24.45 0.46
C THR A 167 7.47 -23.13 0.55
N PHE A 168 6.83 -22.06 0.10
CA PHE A 168 7.31 -20.69 0.18
C PHE A 168 6.91 -20.09 1.52
N ARG A 169 7.89 -19.74 2.35
CA ARG A 169 7.66 -19.30 3.72
C ARG A 169 8.27 -17.93 3.98
N LEU A 170 7.53 -17.10 4.72
CA LEU A 170 8.06 -15.88 5.30
C LEU A 170 8.64 -16.18 6.70
N GLY A 171 9.94 -15.96 6.87
CA GLY A 171 10.68 -16.31 8.08
C GLY A 171 10.41 -15.40 9.28
N ASN A 172 10.03 -14.14 9.05
CA ASN A 172 9.77 -13.15 10.10
C ASN A 172 8.54 -12.30 9.77
N SER A 173 7.84 -11.84 10.81
CA SER A 173 6.73 -10.90 10.63
C SER A 173 7.25 -9.54 10.17
N ILE A 174 6.42 -8.81 9.42
CA ILE A 174 6.73 -7.50 8.87
C ILE A 174 5.61 -6.54 9.27
N THR A 175 5.95 -5.44 9.92
CA THR A 175 5.03 -4.34 10.21
C THR A 175 5.15 -3.25 9.15
N PHE A 176 4.04 -2.90 8.52
CA PHE A 176 3.97 -1.77 7.59
C PHE A 176 3.65 -0.49 8.34
N THR A 177 4.42 0.55 8.11
CA THR A 177 4.17 1.88 8.67
C THR A 177 3.99 2.88 7.54
N THR A 178 3.00 3.77 7.66
CA THR A 178 2.91 4.94 6.80
C THR A 178 3.39 6.13 7.60
N PRO A 179 4.55 6.72 7.28
CA PRO A 179 5.07 7.80 8.09
C PRO A 179 4.20 9.05 7.87
N SER A 180 3.84 9.70 8.97
CA SER A 180 3.00 10.91 9.00
C SER A 180 3.68 11.98 9.84
N CYS A 181 3.52 13.25 9.46
CA CYS A 181 3.95 14.33 10.35
C CYS A 181 2.99 14.51 11.51
N THR A 182 3.53 14.87 12.67
CA THR A 182 2.72 15.28 13.84
C THR A 182 2.74 16.80 13.96
N ILE A 183 1.61 17.42 14.30
CA ILE A 183 1.53 18.87 14.55
C ILE A 183 2.06 19.13 15.96
N VAL A 184 3.02 20.05 16.09
CA VAL A 184 3.70 20.35 17.37
C VAL A 184 2.78 21.09 18.34
N THR A 185 1.89 21.93 17.84
CA THR A 185 0.96 22.72 18.67
C THR A 185 -0.43 22.73 18.06
N ASN A 186 -1.40 22.22 18.81
CA ASN A 186 -2.81 22.20 18.42
C ASN A 186 -3.67 22.46 19.68
N PRO A 187 -4.50 23.52 19.72
CA PRO A 187 -4.75 24.50 18.67
C PRO A 187 -3.62 25.52 18.50
N ILE A 188 -3.50 26.08 17.29
CA ILE A 188 -2.63 27.22 17.00
C ILE A 188 -3.40 28.51 17.30
N ASN A 189 -2.97 29.27 18.30
CA ASN A 189 -3.57 30.54 18.66
C ASN A 189 -2.76 31.70 18.05
N VAL A 190 -3.42 32.54 17.24
CA VAL A 190 -2.82 33.73 16.63
C VAL A 190 -3.49 34.97 17.22
N THR A 191 -2.73 35.78 17.95
CA THR A 191 -3.24 37.03 18.53
C THR A 191 -2.90 38.18 17.58
N LEU A 192 -3.91 38.73 16.92
CA LEU A 192 -3.75 39.93 16.11
C LEU A 192 -3.59 41.16 17.02
N PRO A 193 -2.82 42.18 16.61
CA PRO A 193 -2.69 43.41 17.37
C PRO A 193 -4.02 44.16 17.44
N VAL A 194 -4.16 45.02 18.46
CA VAL A 194 -5.28 45.96 18.53
C VAL A 194 -5.10 47.03 17.45
N VAL A 195 -6.14 47.30 16.67
CA VAL A 195 -6.13 48.30 15.59
C VAL A 195 -7.32 49.25 15.72
N THR A 196 -7.17 50.47 15.22
CA THR A 196 -8.26 51.46 15.18
C THR A 196 -9.07 51.34 13.90
N THR A 197 -10.34 51.73 13.93
CA THR A 197 -11.21 51.73 12.74
C THR A 197 -10.69 52.65 11.63
N SER A 198 -9.91 53.68 11.98
CA SER A 198 -9.27 54.60 11.03
C SER A 198 -8.21 53.95 10.14
N ALA A 199 -7.75 52.73 10.46
CA ALA A 199 -6.83 51.97 9.61
C ALA A 199 -7.52 51.40 8.35
N PHE A 200 -8.85 51.46 8.30
CA PHE A 200 -9.67 50.87 7.24
C PHE A 200 -10.29 52.01 6.41
N THR A 201 -9.88 52.11 5.14
CA THR A 201 -10.19 53.23 4.25
C THR A 201 -11.15 52.88 3.12
N GLY A 202 -11.60 51.62 3.04
CA GLY A 202 -12.50 51.08 2.04
C GLY A 202 -12.46 49.54 2.01
N VAL A 203 -13.47 48.92 1.39
CA VAL A 203 -13.49 47.46 1.23
C VAL A 203 -12.19 46.99 0.58
N GLY A 204 -11.53 46.00 1.19
CA GLY A 204 -10.20 45.55 0.78
C GLY A 204 -9.03 46.12 1.59
N SER A 205 -9.22 47.16 2.42
CA SER A 205 -8.19 47.63 3.35
C SER A 205 -7.87 46.57 4.40
N THR A 206 -6.58 46.43 4.72
CA THR A 206 -6.10 45.42 5.68
C THR A 206 -5.24 46.05 6.76
N SER A 207 -5.21 45.46 7.96
CA SER A 207 -4.37 45.91 9.06
C SER A 207 -3.95 44.76 9.97
N GLY A 208 -2.92 44.97 10.78
CA GLY A 208 -2.52 44.01 11.81
C GLY A 208 -1.95 42.68 11.29
N LYS A 209 -1.27 42.70 10.12
CA LYS A 209 -0.65 41.51 9.54
C LYS A 209 0.33 40.87 10.52
N THR A 210 -0.01 39.65 10.95
CA THR A 210 0.68 38.90 11.99
C THR A 210 1.15 37.56 11.44
N PRO A 211 2.46 37.26 11.49
CA PRO A 211 2.97 35.96 11.04
C PRO A 211 2.60 34.87 12.05
N PHE A 212 2.29 33.69 11.54
CA PHE A 212 2.21 32.46 12.31
C PHE A 212 2.73 31.28 11.48
N GLN A 213 2.89 30.13 12.11
CA GLN A 213 3.38 28.94 11.42
C GLN A 213 2.72 27.69 11.95
N ILE A 214 2.45 26.75 11.04
CA ILE A 214 2.09 25.38 11.39
C ILE A 214 3.40 24.62 11.57
N ARG A 215 3.72 24.24 12.81
CA ARG A 215 4.94 23.49 13.14
C ARG A 215 4.67 21.99 13.10
N LEU A 216 5.56 21.26 12.45
CA LEU A 216 5.47 19.85 12.16
C LEU A 216 6.69 19.10 12.71
N ASN A 217 6.47 17.85 13.10
CA ASN A 217 7.53 16.89 13.37
C ASN A 217 7.30 15.69 12.43
N CYS A 218 8.03 15.69 11.31
CA CYS A 218 7.96 14.67 10.29
C CYS A 218 9.10 13.65 10.44
N PRO A 219 8.83 12.34 10.33
CA PRO A 219 9.87 11.34 10.15
C PRO A 219 10.70 11.61 8.88
N THR A 220 11.93 11.08 8.84
CA THR A 220 12.79 11.16 7.66
C THR A 220 12.08 10.59 6.44
N GLY A 221 12.05 11.36 5.34
CA GLY A 221 11.41 10.95 4.10
C GLY A 221 9.91 11.25 4.01
N THR A 222 9.34 11.97 4.98
CA THR A 222 7.94 12.43 4.93
C THR A 222 7.89 13.94 4.90
N ALA A 223 7.07 14.47 3.99
CA ALA A 223 6.85 15.91 3.89
C ALA A 223 5.38 16.21 3.65
N VAL A 224 4.94 17.40 4.08
CA VAL A 224 3.63 17.92 3.71
C VAL A 224 3.74 18.52 2.32
N ALA A 225 2.93 18.04 1.38
CA ALA A 225 2.88 18.56 0.00
C ALA A 225 1.77 19.59 -0.17
N LYS A 226 0.62 19.34 0.47
CA LYS A 226 -0.59 20.11 0.26
C LYS A 226 -1.36 20.30 1.56
N ILE A 227 -2.17 21.36 1.60
CA ILE A 227 -3.05 21.68 2.72
C ILE A 227 -4.43 22.08 2.18
N THR A 228 -5.48 21.79 2.92
CA THR A 228 -6.81 22.38 2.73
C THR A 228 -7.17 23.12 4.00
N MET A 229 -7.72 24.34 3.88
CA MET A 229 -8.26 25.08 5.01
C MET A 229 -9.78 25.18 4.91
N HIS A 230 -10.45 25.07 6.04
CA HIS A 230 -11.90 25.03 6.16
C HIS A 230 -12.39 26.07 7.16
N THR A 231 -13.57 26.61 6.91
CA THR A 231 -14.25 27.55 7.82
C THR A 231 -15.76 27.40 7.72
N ALA A 232 -16.45 27.54 8.86
CA ALA A 232 -17.91 27.54 8.90
C ALA A 232 -18.52 28.91 8.52
N ALA A 233 -17.70 29.97 8.43
CA ALA A 233 -18.15 31.33 8.17
C ALA A 233 -17.26 32.02 7.12
N PRO A 234 -17.18 31.49 5.88
CA PRO A 234 -16.44 32.15 4.81
C PRO A 234 -17.13 33.46 4.42
N ASP A 235 -16.33 34.47 4.14
CA ASP A 235 -16.77 35.68 3.43
C ASP A 235 -16.68 35.49 1.91
N SER A 236 -17.27 36.40 1.13
CA SER A 236 -17.10 36.42 -0.33
C SER A 236 -15.67 36.76 -0.79
N HIS A 237 -14.88 37.43 0.06
CA HIS A 237 -13.50 37.75 -0.26
C HIS A 237 -12.56 36.56 0.03
N PRO A 238 -11.58 36.26 -0.84
CA PRO A 238 -10.68 35.13 -0.67
C PRO A 238 -9.94 35.13 0.68
N GLY A 239 -9.95 33.98 1.35
CA GLY A 239 -9.24 33.74 2.60
C GLY A 239 -9.81 34.45 3.80
N VAL A 240 -10.96 35.13 3.67
CA VAL A 240 -11.57 35.92 4.74
C VAL A 240 -12.62 35.10 5.50
N VAL A 241 -12.48 35.07 6.82
CA VAL A 241 -13.42 34.46 7.76
C VAL A 241 -14.20 35.56 8.47
N GLN A 242 -15.52 35.44 8.45
CA GLN A 242 -16.40 36.34 9.20
C GLN A 242 -16.38 36.00 10.69
N PRO A 243 -16.16 36.99 11.58
CA PRO A 243 -16.38 36.82 13.01
C PRO A 243 -17.88 36.59 13.26
N SER A 244 -18.21 35.73 14.21
CA SER A 244 -19.61 35.41 14.54
C SER A 244 -19.88 35.55 16.04
N GLY A 245 -21.05 36.11 16.38
CA GLY A 245 -21.54 36.29 17.75
C GLY A 245 -21.92 37.74 18.09
N ALA A 246 -22.50 37.95 19.27
CA ALA A 246 -22.79 39.30 19.78
C ALA A 246 -21.52 40.00 20.27
N GLY A 247 -21.37 41.30 19.98
CA GLY A 247 -20.23 42.12 20.41
C GLY A 247 -19.01 42.09 19.46
N TYR A 248 -19.14 41.44 18.31
CA TYR A 248 -18.11 41.44 17.28
C TYR A 248 -18.16 42.69 16.41
N ALA A 249 -17.00 43.10 15.90
CA ALA A 249 -16.88 44.21 14.95
C ALA A 249 -17.65 43.91 13.65
N ALA A 250 -18.47 44.86 13.19
CA ALA A 250 -19.11 44.79 11.88
C ALA A 250 -18.18 45.34 10.79
N GLY A 251 -18.24 44.74 9.60
CA GLY A 251 -17.47 45.16 8.42
C GLY A 251 -16.00 44.76 8.43
N ILE A 252 -15.59 43.89 9.37
CA ILE A 252 -14.23 43.37 9.50
C ILE A 252 -14.25 41.84 9.52
N GLY A 253 -13.44 41.24 8.66
CA GLY A 253 -13.10 39.82 8.66
C GLY A 253 -11.65 39.57 9.07
N VAL A 254 -11.30 38.30 9.30
CA VAL A 254 -9.90 37.86 9.44
C VAL A 254 -9.49 37.14 8.16
N GLN A 255 -8.49 37.68 7.47
CA GLN A 255 -7.93 37.07 6.27
C GLN A 255 -6.72 36.20 6.63
N VAL A 256 -6.68 34.98 6.10
CA VAL A 256 -5.53 34.07 6.19
C VAL A 256 -4.78 34.07 4.85
N LEU A 257 -3.46 34.26 4.92
CA LEU A 257 -2.56 34.29 3.78
C LEU A 257 -1.50 33.19 3.89
N ASP A 258 -1.05 32.67 2.76
CA ASP A 258 0.10 31.76 2.67
C ASP A 258 1.44 32.49 2.95
N GLY A 259 2.55 31.74 2.96
CA GLY A 259 3.90 32.29 3.14
C GLY A 259 4.33 33.32 2.10
N ASN A 260 3.69 33.34 0.93
CA ASN A 260 3.91 34.32 -0.14
C ASN A 260 2.94 35.52 -0.05
N SER A 261 2.13 35.60 1.01
CA SER A 261 1.09 36.61 1.21
C SER A 261 -0.09 36.54 0.24
N ASN A 262 -0.32 35.40 -0.42
CA ASN A 262 -1.54 35.19 -1.19
C ASN A 262 -2.69 34.76 -0.27
N PRO A 263 -3.92 35.23 -0.50
CA PRO A 263 -5.08 34.75 0.26
C PRO A 263 -5.32 33.25 0.07
N MET A 264 -5.60 32.56 1.17
CA MET A 264 -5.98 31.15 1.11
C MET A 264 -7.34 30.98 0.43
N VAL A 265 -7.51 29.90 -0.32
CA VAL A 265 -8.81 29.51 -0.86
C VAL A 265 -9.36 28.39 0.01
N PHE A 266 -10.48 28.62 0.69
CA PHE A 266 -11.09 27.60 1.54
C PHE A 266 -11.67 26.46 0.71
N GLU A 267 -11.77 25.28 1.34
CA GLU A 267 -12.30 24.05 0.72
C GLU A 267 -11.54 23.58 -0.53
N THR A 268 -10.36 24.16 -0.78
CA THR A 268 -9.52 23.84 -1.93
C THR A 268 -8.15 23.39 -1.47
N GLN A 269 -7.68 22.28 -2.04
CA GLN A 269 -6.36 21.75 -1.76
C GLN A 269 -5.29 22.60 -2.46
N THR A 270 -4.39 23.20 -1.69
CA THR A 270 -3.30 24.04 -2.21
C THR A 270 -1.93 23.45 -1.89
N VAL A 271 -0.94 23.73 -2.73
CA VAL A 271 0.45 23.33 -2.48
C VAL A 271 1.01 24.15 -1.32
N VAL A 272 1.69 23.49 -0.37
CA VAL A 272 2.31 24.23 0.73
C VAL A 272 3.52 25.03 0.26
N THR A 273 3.77 26.16 0.91
CA THR A 273 4.96 27.00 0.64
C THR A 273 5.74 27.15 1.95
N PRO A 274 7.03 26.75 2.00
CA PRO A 274 7.78 26.09 0.93
C PRO A 274 7.21 24.70 0.62
N PRO A 275 7.28 24.24 -0.65
CA PRO A 275 6.84 22.90 -1.01
C PRO A 275 7.54 21.85 -0.16
N ASN A 276 6.82 20.78 0.20
CA ASN A 276 7.39 19.62 0.88
C ASN A 276 7.96 19.99 2.26
N ALA A 277 7.23 20.82 3.00
CA ALA A 277 7.63 21.26 4.32
C ALA A 277 7.65 20.08 5.32
N THR A 278 8.76 19.94 6.04
CA THR A 278 8.96 18.88 7.04
C THR A 278 8.96 19.38 8.49
N THR A 279 9.09 20.71 8.67
CA THR A 279 9.29 21.33 10.00
C THR A 279 8.33 22.49 10.27
N SER A 280 8.10 23.36 9.29
CA SER A 280 7.25 24.53 9.46
C SER A 280 6.67 25.03 8.15
N ILE A 281 5.40 25.44 8.17
CA ILE A 281 4.73 26.10 7.04
C ILE A 281 4.31 27.51 7.49
N PRO A 282 4.89 28.59 6.93
CA PRO A 282 4.56 29.97 7.27
C PRO A 282 3.21 30.41 6.69
N TYR A 283 2.48 31.19 7.49
CA TYR A 283 1.23 31.85 7.14
C TYR A 283 1.17 33.24 7.77
N PHE A 284 0.19 34.05 7.34
CA PHE A 284 -0.15 35.30 8.00
C PHE A 284 -1.66 35.37 8.26
N ALA A 285 -2.02 36.06 9.33
CA ALA A 285 -3.39 36.47 9.59
C ALA A 285 -3.43 38.00 9.66
N GLN A 286 -4.49 38.62 9.13
CA GLN A 286 -4.68 40.06 9.17
C GLN A 286 -6.17 40.42 9.20
N TYR A 287 -6.51 41.61 9.69
CA TYR A 287 -7.86 42.15 9.53
C TYR A 287 -8.09 42.55 8.08
N PHE A 288 -9.32 42.38 7.60
CA PHE A 288 -9.75 42.75 6.25
C PHE A 288 -11.09 43.47 6.31
N GLN A 289 -11.21 44.63 5.68
CA GLN A 289 -12.47 45.37 5.60
C GLN A 289 -13.40 44.73 4.56
N THR A 290 -14.52 44.16 5.03
CA THR A 290 -15.50 43.45 4.20
C THR A 290 -16.69 44.31 3.80
N ALA A 291 -16.93 45.43 4.49
CA ALA A 291 -18.03 46.36 4.21
C ALA A 291 -17.60 47.83 4.29
N PRO A 292 -18.33 48.76 3.63
CA PRO A 292 -17.99 50.19 3.67
C PRO A 292 -17.96 50.80 5.07
N ALA A 293 -18.85 50.34 5.96
CA ALA A 293 -18.91 50.78 7.34
C ALA A 293 -18.22 49.77 8.27
N VAL A 294 -17.34 50.26 9.13
CA VAL A 294 -16.62 49.47 10.14
C VAL A 294 -16.99 49.95 11.53
N THR A 295 -17.25 49.01 12.45
CA THR A 295 -17.51 49.32 13.86
C THR A 295 -16.45 48.68 14.76
N GLY A 296 -16.22 49.27 15.93
CA GLY A 296 -15.35 48.68 16.95
C GLY A 296 -16.03 47.49 17.64
N GLY A 297 -15.25 46.45 17.94
CA GLY A 297 -15.74 45.26 18.63
C GLY A 297 -14.68 44.18 18.71
N ALA A 298 -15.02 43.06 19.33
CA ALA A 298 -14.15 41.88 19.34
C ALA A 298 -14.02 41.29 17.92
N VAL A 299 -12.91 40.60 17.65
CA VAL A 299 -12.70 39.84 16.41
C VAL A 299 -12.11 38.49 16.76
N LYS A 300 -12.74 37.42 16.28
CA LYS A 300 -12.31 36.04 16.47
C LYS A 300 -12.73 35.25 15.24
N ALA A 301 -11.80 34.49 14.70
CA ALA A 301 -12.02 33.57 13.61
C ALA A 301 -11.48 32.19 13.99
N THR A 302 -12.02 31.15 13.37
CA THR A 302 -11.55 29.78 13.53
C THR A 302 -11.48 29.14 12.16
N VAL A 303 -10.36 28.49 11.89
CA VAL A 303 -10.09 27.74 10.67
C VAL A 303 -9.61 26.36 11.09
N THR A 304 -10.13 25.33 10.47
CA THR A 304 -9.60 23.96 10.56
C THR A 304 -8.81 23.66 9.31
N PHE A 305 -7.84 22.76 9.37
CA PHE A 305 -7.02 22.44 8.21
C PHE A 305 -6.70 20.95 8.15
N ASP A 306 -6.65 20.45 6.93
CA ASP A 306 -6.25 19.08 6.59
C ASP A 306 -4.88 19.11 5.89
N ILE A 307 -4.01 18.18 6.28
CA ILE A 307 -2.64 18.07 5.79
C ILE A 307 -2.52 16.82 4.91
N PHE A 308 -1.87 16.96 3.76
CA PHE A 308 -1.61 15.87 2.82
C PHE A 308 -0.11 15.65 2.66
N TYR A 309 0.31 14.42 2.88
CA TYR A 309 1.72 14.00 2.87
C TYR A 309 2.15 13.48 1.49
N GLN A 310 3.44 13.55 1.23
CA GLN A 310 4.11 12.87 0.13
C GLN A 310 5.39 12.19 0.58
#